data_AF-A0A976KNV3-F1
#
_entry.id   AF-A0A976KNV3-F1
#
_cell.length_a   1.000
_cell.length_b   1.000
_cell.length_c   1.000
_cell.angle_alpha   90.00
_cell.angle_beta   90.00
_cell.angle_gamma   90.00
#
_symmetry.space_group_name_H-M   'P 1'
#
loop_
_entity.id
_entity.type
_entity.pdbx_description
1 polymer ?
#
loop_
_entity_poly.entity_id
_entity_poly.type
_entity_poly.pdbx_seq_one_letter_code
_entity_poly.pdbx_strand_id
1 'polypeptide(L)'
;MKSWQREIRDDFPTSLSLRTHRALSWLDRAEMEDEDNDARFIFLWISFNAAYANEIHDQLIFSEQEILRNFLKRLVDSDSEKLLYKILWDEFPKSVRMLIENKFVFKPFWDFQNGRIDEEPWKKKFAQSKKSAKAALGKMDTMKILVVVFERLYVLRNQLIHGGATWDSSVNRDQVRDGANIMARLVPTIIYLMMSHPDQVWGDPMYPVVD
;
A
#
# COMPACT_ATOMS: atom_id res chain seq x y z
N MET A 1 -19.63 -2.29 -1.32
CA MET A 1 -18.64 -2.59 -2.38
C MET A 1 -18.77 -4.02 -2.92
N LYS A 2 -18.91 -5.04 -2.06
CA LYS A 2 -19.10 -6.44 -2.50
C LYS A 2 -20.38 -6.72 -3.28
N SER A 3 -21.49 -6.04 -2.95
CA SER A 3 -22.72 -6.10 -3.74
C SER A 3 -22.49 -5.57 -5.16
N TRP A 4 -21.91 -4.37 -5.27
CA TRP A 4 -21.57 -3.75 -6.53
C TRP A 4 -20.64 -4.65 -7.38
N GLN A 5 -19.60 -5.25 -6.79
CA GLN A 5 -18.76 -6.22 -7.50
C GLN A 5 -19.56 -7.39 -8.07
N ARG A 6 -20.52 -7.95 -7.32
CA ARG A 6 -21.36 -9.06 -7.82
C ARG A 6 -22.25 -8.65 -8.98
N GLU A 7 -22.67 -7.39 -9.03
CA GLU A 7 -23.53 -6.84 -10.09
C GLU A 7 -22.77 -6.62 -11.40
N ILE A 8 -21.49 -6.24 -11.33
CA ILE A 8 -20.71 -5.83 -12.52
C ILE A 8 -19.63 -6.84 -12.95
N ARG A 9 -19.31 -7.84 -12.12
CA ARG A 9 -18.18 -8.75 -12.37
C ARG A 9 -18.33 -9.66 -13.58
N ASP A 10 -19.54 -9.84 -14.10
CA ASP A 10 -19.78 -10.74 -15.23
C ASP A 10 -19.14 -10.18 -16.52
N ASP A 11 -18.88 -8.86 -16.56
CA ASP A 11 -18.16 -8.17 -17.65
C ASP A 11 -16.65 -8.07 -17.40
N PHE A 12 -16.13 -8.60 -16.28
CA PHE A 12 -14.71 -8.49 -15.95
C PHE A 12 -13.88 -9.62 -16.59
N PRO A 13 -12.63 -9.34 -16.99
CA PRO A 13 -11.65 -10.40 -17.20
C PRO A 13 -11.55 -11.29 -15.95
N THR A 14 -11.38 -12.60 -16.15
CA THR A 14 -11.30 -13.58 -15.05
C THR A 14 -10.28 -13.18 -13.98
N SER A 15 -9.13 -12.64 -14.39
CA SER A 15 -8.07 -12.17 -13.50
C SER A 15 -8.54 -11.01 -12.60
N LEU A 16 -9.19 -10.00 -13.17
CA LEU A 16 -9.76 -8.88 -12.41
C LEU A 16 -10.86 -9.35 -11.45
N SER A 17 -11.76 -10.23 -11.93
CA SER A 17 -12.84 -10.78 -11.12
C SER A 17 -12.30 -11.52 -9.88
N LEU A 18 -11.30 -12.40 -10.06
CA LEU A 18 -10.70 -13.16 -8.96
C LEU A 18 -9.98 -12.25 -7.95
N ARG A 19 -9.21 -11.27 -8.44
CA ARG A 19 -8.42 -10.37 -7.58
C ARG A 19 -9.30 -9.45 -6.77
N THR A 20 -10.27 -8.80 -7.40
CA THR A 20 -11.22 -7.92 -6.71
C THR A 20 -12.08 -8.70 -5.72
N HIS A 21 -12.49 -9.93 -6.05
CA HIS A 21 -13.21 -10.81 -5.13
C HIS A 21 -12.39 -11.11 -3.86
N ARG A 22 -11.12 -11.51 -4.02
CA ARG A 22 -10.21 -11.79 -2.88
C ARG A 22 -9.92 -10.53 -2.06
N ALA A 23 -9.63 -9.42 -2.74
CA ALA A 23 -9.36 -8.15 -2.08
C ALA A 23 -10.56 -7.69 -1.24
N LEU A 24 -11.77 -7.76 -1.78
CA LEU A 24 -13.00 -7.44 -1.05
C LEU A 24 -13.24 -8.38 0.12
N SER A 25 -12.94 -9.68 -0.01
CA SER A 25 -13.09 -10.61 1.11
C SER A 25 -12.21 -10.24 2.31
N TRP A 26 -10.97 -9.82 2.07
CA TRP A 26 -10.06 -9.39 3.14
C TRP A 26 -10.36 -7.97 3.64
N LEU A 27 -10.87 -7.09 2.76
CA LEU A 27 -11.34 -5.77 3.16
C LEU A 27 -12.50 -5.89 4.14
N ASP A 28 -13.52 -6.69 3.82
CA ASP A 28 -14.67 -6.92 4.73
C ASP A 28 -14.20 -7.41 6.10
N ARG A 29 -13.22 -8.33 6.13
CA ARG A 29 -12.66 -8.83 7.39
C ARG A 29 -11.92 -7.74 8.16
N ALA A 30 -11.19 -6.87 7.46
CA ALA A 30 -10.48 -5.75 8.07
C ALA A 30 -11.43 -4.68 8.64
N GLU A 31 -12.58 -4.46 7.99
CA GLU A 31 -13.60 -3.50 8.46
C GLU A 31 -14.32 -3.97 9.73
N MET A 32 -14.18 -5.26 10.11
CA MET A 32 -14.68 -5.78 11.39
C MET A 32 -13.68 -5.57 12.56
N GLU A 33 -12.47 -5.10 12.29
CA GLU A 33 -11.44 -4.85 13.30
C GLU A 33 -11.45 -3.38 13.73
N ASP A 34 -12.30 -3.03 14.70
CA ASP A 34 -12.42 -1.66 15.20
C ASP A 34 -11.39 -1.31 16.28
N GLU A 35 -10.96 -2.31 17.06
CA GLU A 35 -10.09 -2.10 18.24
C GLU A 35 -8.63 -2.51 18.00
N ASP A 36 -8.40 -3.58 17.23
CA ASP A 36 -7.07 -4.11 16.98
C ASP A 36 -6.47 -3.55 15.68
N ASN A 37 -5.66 -2.50 15.83
CA ASN A 37 -4.95 -1.89 14.70
C ASN A 37 -3.88 -2.80 14.07
N ASP A 38 -3.30 -3.75 14.82
CA ASP A 38 -2.33 -4.70 14.24
C ASP A 38 -3.07 -5.64 13.28
N ALA A 39 -4.15 -6.26 13.75
CA ALA A 39 -4.99 -7.14 12.95
C ALA A 39 -5.59 -6.42 11.74
N ARG A 40 -6.16 -5.22 11.97
CA ARG A 40 -6.72 -4.37 10.91
C ARG A 40 -5.69 -4.05 9.83
N PHE A 41 -4.49 -3.62 10.22
CA PHE A 41 -3.42 -3.33 9.27
C PHE A 41 -3.00 -4.57 8.47
N ILE A 42 -2.86 -5.72 9.13
CA ILE A 42 -2.52 -6.99 8.48
C ILE A 42 -3.58 -7.38 7.46
N PHE A 43 -4.87 -7.34 7.81
CA PHE A 43 -5.95 -7.69 6.90
C PHE A 43 -6.06 -6.71 5.72
N LEU A 44 -5.90 -5.40 5.96
CA LEU A 44 -5.81 -4.40 4.89
C LEU A 44 -4.63 -4.66 3.97
N TRP A 45 -3.48 -5.06 4.51
CA TRP A 45 -2.32 -5.41 3.69
C TRP A 45 -2.57 -6.66 2.83
N ILE A 46 -3.26 -7.67 3.37
CA ILE A 46 -3.64 -8.86 2.59
C ILE A 46 -4.63 -8.48 1.48
N SER A 47 -5.61 -7.62 1.79
CA SER A 47 -6.55 -7.08 0.80
C SER A 47 -5.82 -6.31 -0.31
N PHE A 48 -4.90 -5.41 0.05
CA PHE A 48 -4.05 -4.72 -0.90
C PHE A 48 -3.24 -5.71 -1.76
N ASN A 49 -2.58 -6.69 -1.15
CA ASN A 49 -1.80 -7.69 -1.87
C ASN A 49 -2.67 -8.51 -2.84
N ALA A 50 -3.92 -8.81 -2.52
CA ALA A 50 -4.83 -9.48 -3.46
C ALA A 50 -5.15 -8.61 -4.69
N ALA A 51 -5.24 -7.29 -4.50
CA ALA A 51 -5.46 -6.30 -5.57
C ALA A 51 -4.18 -5.90 -6.32
N TYR A 52 -3.00 -6.02 -5.69
CA TYR A 52 -1.72 -5.53 -6.19
C TYR A 52 -0.82 -6.64 -6.77
N ALA A 53 -0.77 -7.82 -6.14
CA ALA A 53 0.15 -8.88 -6.53
C ALA A 53 -0.18 -9.39 -7.94
N ASN A 54 0.85 -9.42 -8.78
CA ASN A 54 0.83 -9.89 -10.16
C ASN A 54 1.75 -11.12 -10.32
N GLU A 55 1.67 -11.78 -11.47
CA GLU A 55 2.44 -12.98 -11.83
C GLU A 55 3.94 -12.96 -11.52
N ILE A 56 4.50 -14.16 -11.35
CA ILE A 56 5.94 -14.43 -11.20
C ILE A 56 6.76 -13.81 -12.34
N HIS A 57 6.22 -13.71 -13.55
CA HIS A 57 6.95 -13.20 -14.71
C HIS A 57 7.41 -11.74 -14.53
N ASP A 58 6.56 -10.89 -13.94
CA ASP A 58 6.93 -9.52 -13.59
C ASP A 58 8.07 -9.49 -12.56
N GLN A 59 8.11 -10.44 -11.62
CA GLN A 59 9.15 -10.53 -10.58
C GLN A 59 10.51 -11.03 -11.13
N LEU A 60 10.51 -11.71 -12.27
CA LEU A 60 11.74 -12.12 -12.96
C LEU A 60 12.38 -10.96 -13.74
N ILE A 61 11.57 -9.96 -14.13
CA ILE A 61 11.98 -8.86 -15.01
C ILE A 61 12.19 -7.56 -14.21
N PHE A 62 11.37 -7.32 -13.20
CA PHE A 62 11.31 -6.07 -12.45
C PHE A 62 11.57 -6.28 -10.97
N SER A 63 12.17 -5.27 -10.34
CA SER A 63 12.21 -5.19 -8.89
C SER A 63 10.81 -4.97 -8.31
N GLU A 64 10.58 -5.40 -7.06
CA GLU A 64 9.30 -5.14 -6.35
C GLU A 64 8.93 -3.65 -6.34
N GLN A 65 9.94 -2.77 -6.28
CA GLN A 65 9.74 -1.32 -6.35
C GLN A 65 9.21 -0.85 -7.72
N GLU A 66 9.68 -1.44 -8.81
CA GLU A 66 9.20 -1.13 -10.16
C GLU A 66 7.78 -1.66 -10.37
N ILE A 67 7.48 -2.86 -9.89
CA ILE A 67 6.13 -3.44 -9.92
C ILE A 67 5.15 -2.53 -9.18
N LEU A 68 5.51 -2.08 -7.97
CA LEU A 68 4.71 -1.13 -7.19
C LEU A 68 4.50 0.19 -7.94
N ARG A 69 5.55 0.77 -8.51
CA ARG A 69 5.47 2.04 -9.26
C ARG A 69 4.57 1.90 -10.48
N ASN A 70 4.67 0.81 -11.23
CA ASN A 70 3.85 0.59 -12.42
C ASN A 70 2.37 0.41 -12.05
N PHE A 71 2.08 -0.32 -10.97
CA PHE A 71 0.72 -0.47 -10.45
C PHE A 71 0.13 0.87 -9.99
N LEU A 72 0.84 1.62 -9.16
CA LEU A 72 0.40 2.93 -8.68
C LEU A 72 0.23 3.93 -9.82
N LYS A 73 1.07 3.85 -10.86
CA LYS A 73 0.92 4.69 -12.04
C LYS A 73 -0.41 4.43 -12.75
N ARG A 74 -0.75 3.14 -13.00
CA ARG A 74 -2.04 2.78 -13.61
C ARG A 74 -3.22 3.32 -12.79
N LEU A 75 -3.16 3.17 -11.47
CA LEU A 75 -4.20 3.70 -10.58
C LEU A 75 -4.36 5.23 -10.70
N VAL A 76 -3.26 5.98 -10.67
CA VAL A 76 -3.31 7.45 -10.78
C VAL A 76 -3.78 7.90 -12.16
N ASP A 77 -3.37 7.21 -13.22
CA ASP A 77 -3.80 7.51 -14.59
C ASP A 77 -5.31 7.24 -14.78
N SER A 78 -5.86 6.26 -14.06
CA SER A 78 -7.30 5.94 -14.03
C SER A 78 -8.13 6.80 -13.05
N ASP A 79 -7.50 7.57 -12.16
CA ASP A 79 -8.19 8.33 -11.10
C ASP A 79 -8.67 9.71 -11.56
N SER A 80 -9.61 9.74 -12.51
CA SER A 80 -10.16 10.99 -13.06
C SER A 80 -10.83 11.88 -12.00
N GLU A 81 -11.44 11.26 -10.98
CA GLU A 81 -12.10 11.93 -9.86
C GLU A 81 -11.15 12.40 -8.75
N LYS A 82 -9.85 12.10 -8.89
CA LYS A 82 -8.79 12.47 -7.95
C LYS A 82 -9.06 11.98 -6.53
N LEU A 83 -9.57 10.75 -6.38
CA LEU A 83 -9.85 10.12 -5.10
C LEU A 83 -8.58 9.90 -4.29
N LEU A 84 -7.51 9.40 -4.92
CA LEU A 84 -6.21 9.17 -4.27
C LEU A 84 -5.57 10.49 -3.83
N TYR A 85 -5.75 11.54 -4.64
CA TYR A 85 -5.37 12.90 -4.25
C TYR A 85 -6.12 13.31 -2.97
N LYS A 86 -7.46 13.27 -2.96
CA LYS A 86 -8.27 13.70 -1.81
C LYS A 86 -7.85 12.98 -0.53
N ILE A 87 -7.58 11.68 -0.60
CA ILE A 87 -7.07 10.90 0.55
C ILE A 87 -5.77 11.50 1.07
N LEU A 88 -4.78 11.74 0.20
CA LEU A 88 -3.46 12.19 0.63
C LEU A 88 -3.41 13.66 1.09
N TRP A 89 -4.20 14.53 0.48
CA TRP A 89 -4.11 15.98 0.66
C TRP A 89 -5.20 16.55 1.55
N ASP A 90 -6.39 15.96 1.54
CA ASP A 90 -7.55 16.46 2.28
C ASP A 90 -7.77 15.62 3.56
N GLU A 91 -7.74 14.29 3.45
CA GLU A 91 -8.01 13.39 4.59
C GLU A 91 -6.78 13.16 5.49
N PHE A 92 -5.62 12.83 4.91
CA PHE A 92 -4.41 12.44 5.66
C PHE A 92 -3.17 13.35 5.49
N PRO A 93 -3.28 14.67 5.29
CA PRO A 93 -2.10 15.51 5.03
C PRO A 93 -1.12 15.54 6.22
N LYS A 94 -1.60 15.32 7.45
CA LYS A 94 -0.73 15.21 8.64
C LYS A 94 -0.03 13.86 8.71
N SER A 95 -0.77 12.76 8.57
CA SER A 95 -0.23 11.40 8.65
C SER A 95 0.81 11.13 7.55
N VAL A 96 0.59 11.64 6.32
CA VAL A 96 1.59 11.56 5.24
C VAL A 96 2.90 12.26 5.62
N ARG A 97 2.83 13.46 6.20
CA ARG A 97 4.02 14.19 6.65
C ARG A 97 4.74 13.46 7.79
N MET A 98 3.98 12.88 8.73
CA MET A 98 4.54 12.08 9.82
C MET A 98 5.25 10.83 9.32
N LEU A 99 4.69 10.10 8.35
CA LEU A 99 5.35 8.95 7.71
C LEU A 99 6.65 9.33 7.01
N ILE A 100 6.69 10.48 6.33
CA ILE A 100 7.91 10.97 5.66
C ILE A 100 9.02 11.26 6.67
N GLU A 101 8.68 11.84 7.83
CA GLU A 101 9.63 12.22 8.87
C GLU A 101 10.02 11.05 9.81
N ASN A 102 9.35 9.90 9.70
CA ASN A 102 9.57 8.77 10.60
C ASN A 102 10.66 7.80 10.10
N LYS A 103 11.76 7.73 10.85
CA LYS A 103 12.88 6.81 10.57
C LYS A 103 12.55 5.34 10.82
N PHE A 104 11.60 5.02 11.70
CA PHE A 104 11.24 3.65 12.07
C PHE A 104 10.44 2.93 10.98
N VAL A 105 9.94 3.64 9.98
CA VAL A 105 9.35 3.08 8.75
C VAL A 105 10.27 3.26 7.55
N PHE A 106 11.56 3.49 7.76
CA PHE A 106 12.55 3.69 6.70
C PHE A 106 13.59 2.55 6.70
N LYS A 107 13.58 1.71 5.65
CA LYS A 107 14.41 0.49 5.60
C LYS A 107 15.90 0.73 5.91
N PRO A 108 16.58 1.75 5.34
CA PRO A 108 17.99 1.98 5.64
C PRO A 108 18.28 2.24 7.13
N PHE A 109 17.34 2.80 7.91
CA PHE A 109 17.53 2.93 9.35
C PHE A 109 17.67 1.55 10.02
N TRP A 110 16.85 0.59 9.63
CA TRP A 110 16.93 -0.78 10.13
C TRP A 110 18.13 -1.56 9.60
N ASP A 111 18.56 -1.30 8.36
CA ASP A 111 19.80 -1.89 7.85
C ASP A 111 21.01 -1.44 8.69
N PHE A 112 21.03 -0.19 9.16
CA PHE A 112 22.04 0.30 10.11
C PHE A 112 21.92 -0.36 11.49
N GLN A 113 20.73 -0.41 12.08
CA GLN A 113 20.52 -1.08 13.38
C GLN A 113 20.94 -2.56 13.35
N ASN A 114 20.82 -3.21 12.20
CA ASN A 114 21.22 -4.60 11.99
C ASN A 114 22.69 -4.76 11.54
N GLY A 115 23.50 -3.69 11.59
CA GLY A 115 24.93 -3.74 11.24
C GLY A 115 25.24 -4.01 9.76
N ARG A 116 24.28 -3.82 8.84
CA ARG A 116 24.47 -4.07 7.40
C ARG A 116 25.10 -2.89 6.67
N ILE A 117 24.96 -1.69 7.22
CA ILE A 117 25.52 -0.43 6.68
C ILE A 117 25.97 0.47 7.84
N ASP A 118 26.86 1.40 7.55
CA ASP A 118 27.29 2.44 8.50
C ASP A 118 26.20 3.50 8.75
N GLU A 119 26.43 4.35 9.76
CA GLU A 119 25.49 5.38 10.17
C GLU A 119 25.30 6.48 9.10
N GLU A 120 26.38 6.96 8.51
CA GLU A 120 26.33 8.06 7.54
C GLU A 120 25.49 7.75 6.28
N PRO A 121 25.61 6.56 5.66
CA PRO A 121 24.78 6.16 4.53
C PRO A 121 23.27 6.26 4.78
N TRP A 122 22.75 5.78 5.91
CA TRP A 122 21.30 5.81 6.14
C TRP A 122 20.81 7.23 6.43
N LYS A 123 21.58 8.04 7.17
CA LYS A 123 21.27 9.46 7.42
C LYS A 123 21.19 10.24 6.12
N LYS A 124 22.17 10.06 5.22
CA LYS A 124 22.19 10.69 3.89
C LYS A 124 20.98 10.28 3.05
N LYS A 125 20.69 8.98 2.97
CA LYS A 125 19.51 8.46 2.25
C LYS A 125 18.21 8.99 2.82
N PHE A 126 18.10 9.08 4.15
CA PHE A 126 16.90 9.59 4.81
C PHE A 126 16.71 11.08 4.50
N ALA A 127 17.75 11.90 4.65
CA ALA A 127 17.70 13.32 4.30
C ALA A 127 17.31 13.55 2.83
N GLN A 128 17.86 12.76 1.90
CA GLN A 128 17.51 12.82 0.49
C GLN A 128 16.05 12.41 0.23
N SER A 129 15.59 11.32 0.86
CA SER A 129 14.21 10.86 0.75
C SER A 129 13.22 11.93 1.25
N LYS A 130 13.50 12.54 2.42
CA LYS A 130 12.70 13.64 2.95
C LYS A 130 12.69 14.87 2.05
N LYS A 131 13.85 15.30 1.54
CA LYS A 131 13.94 16.42 0.60
C LYS A 131 13.12 16.17 -0.66
N SER A 132 13.24 14.97 -1.23
CA SER A 132 12.52 14.54 -2.42
C SER A 132 11.00 14.49 -2.19
N ALA A 133 10.56 13.96 -1.05
CA ALA A 133 9.14 13.90 -0.68
C ALA A 133 8.57 15.29 -0.39
N LYS A 134 9.31 16.19 0.28
CA LYS A 134 8.87 17.58 0.50
C LYS A 134 8.73 18.36 -0.79
N ALA A 135 9.63 18.16 -1.75
CA ALA A 135 9.50 18.76 -3.08
C ALA A 135 8.26 18.23 -3.82
N ALA A 136 7.95 16.94 -3.67
CA ALA A 136 6.71 16.35 -4.20
C ALA A 136 5.46 16.92 -3.53
N LEU A 137 5.53 17.12 -2.19
CA LEU A 137 4.47 17.77 -1.42
C LEU A 137 4.16 19.17 -1.98
N GLY A 138 5.19 19.98 -2.22
CA GLY A 138 5.03 21.34 -2.76
C GLY A 138 4.52 21.39 -4.21
N LYS A 139 4.69 20.31 -4.98
CA LYS A 139 4.22 20.19 -6.37
C LYS A 139 2.89 19.47 -6.50
N MET A 140 2.26 19.06 -5.39
CA MET A 140 1.05 18.24 -5.40
C MET A 140 1.20 16.93 -6.21
N ASP A 141 2.42 16.36 -6.21
CA ASP A 141 2.76 15.16 -6.99
C ASP A 141 2.25 13.90 -6.28
N THR A 142 0.97 13.58 -6.54
CA THR A 142 0.23 12.46 -5.91
C THR A 142 0.92 11.12 -6.15
N MET A 143 1.37 10.86 -7.37
CA MET A 143 2.06 9.61 -7.72
C MET A 143 3.31 9.41 -6.86
N LYS A 144 4.16 10.44 -6.75
CA LYS A 144 5.38 10.34 -5.96
C LYS A 144 5.12 10.21 -4.46
N ILE A 145 4.08 10.87 -3.95
CA ILE A 145 3.68 10.74 -2.54
C ILE A 145 3.13 9.34 -2.25
N LEU A 146 2.30 8.77 -3.13
CA LEU A 146 1.82 7.39 -3.01
C LEU A 146 2.99 6.41 -2.91
N VAL A 147 3.98 6.52 -3.81
CA VAL A 147 5.16 5.66 -3.77
C VAL A 147 5.88 5.77 -2.43
N VAL A 148 6.12 6.99 -1.92
CA VAL A 148 6.77 7.17 -0.63
C VAL A 148 5.93 6.58 0.51
N VAL A 149 4.62 6.77 0.51
CA VAL A 149 3.71 6.21 1.52
C VAL A 149 3.79 4.68 1.50
N PHE A 150 3.62 4.03 0.35
CA PHE A 150 3.71 2.58 0.27
C PHE A 150 5.10 2.05 0.63
N GLU A 151 6.19 2.72 0.26
CA GLU A 151 7.55 2.36 0.70
C GLU A 151 7.67 2.37 2.24
N ARG A 152 7.01 3.29 2.94
CA ARG A 152 6.98 3.33 4.42
C ARG A 152 6.10 2.23 5.00
N LEU A 153 4.90 2.03 4.44
CA LEU A 153 3.96 1.00 4.87
C LEU A 153 4.53 -0.41 4.66
N TYR A 154 5.35 -0.62 3.64
CA TYR A 154 6.08 -1.87 3.40
C TYR A 154 7.03 -2.23 4.56
N VAL A 155 7.75 -1.24 5.09
CA VAL A 155 8.63 -1.45 6.25
C VAL A 155 7.82 -1.82 7.48
N LEU A 156 6.69 -1.13 7.70
CA LEU A 156 5.77 -1.43 8.79
C LEU A 156 5.19 -2.85 8.68
N ARG A 157 4.74 -3.24 7.49
CA ARG A 157 4.28 -4.60 7.20
C ARG A 157 5.35 -5.64 7.48
N ASN A 158 6.60 -5.38 7.09
CA ASN A 158 7.68 -6.31 7.32
C ASN A 158 7.96 -6.52 8.81
N GLN A 159 7.81 -5.48 9.63
CA GLN A 159 7.92 -5.61 11.08
C GLN A 159 6.82 -6.53 11.63
N LEU A 160 5.56 -6.34 11.23
CA LEU A 160 4.45 -7.13 11.74
C LEU A 160 4.48 -8.58 11.24
N ILE A 161 4.62 -8.78 9.93
CA ILE A 161 4.47 -10.11 9.31
C ILE A 161 5.68 -11.02 9.59
N HIS A 162 6.88 -10.47 9.71
CA HIS A 162 8.08 -11.27 9.94
C HIS A 162 8.45 -11.39 11.43
N GLY A 163 7.55 -11.04 12.34
CA GLY A 163 7.76 -11.17 13.79
C GLY A 163 8.73 -10.16 14.39
N GLY A 164 8.97 -9.03 13.71
CA GLY A 164 9.78 -7.91 14.19
C GLY A 164 9.02 -6.93 15.09
N ALA A 165 7.75 -7.22 15.41
CA ALA A 165 6.91 -6.43 16.31
C ALA A 165 6.11 -7.37 17.24
N THR A 166 5.85 -6.90 18.46
CA THR A 166 4.99 -7.59 19.43
C THR A 166 3.59 -7.03 19.33
N TRP A 167 2.61 -7.93 19.20
CA TRP A 167 1.18 -7.58 19.18
C TRP A 167 0.79 -6.78 20.43
N ASP A 168 0.01 -5.72 20.23
CA ASP A 168 -0.51 -4.80 21.25
C ASP A 168 0.56 -4.21 22.21
N SER A 169 1.80 -4.11 21.73
CA SER A 169 2.86 -3.44 22.50
C SER A 169 2.75 -1.92 22.45
N SER A 170 3.39 -1.26 23.41
CA SER A 170 3.48 0.21 23.45
C SER A 170 4.43 0.80 22.39
N VAL A 171 5.24 -0.02 21.72
CA VAL A 171 6.23 0.42 20.73
C VAL A 171 5.62 0.36 19.33
N ASN A 172 5.86 1.39 18.51
CA ASN A 172 5.36 1.54 17.15
C ASN A 172 3.82 1.62 16.99
N ARG A 173 3.05 1.73 18.09
CA ARG A 173 1.57 1.74 18.03
C ARG A 173 0.98 2.87 17.20
N ASP A 174 1.55 4.07 17.30
CA ASP A 174 1.13 5.21 16.47
C ASP A 174 1.31 4.94 14.97
N GLN A 175 2.38 4.22 14.60
CA GLN A 175 2.71 3.91 13.21
C GLN A 175 1.74 2.88 12.64
N VAL A 176 1.42 1.85 13.43
CA VAL A 176 0.41 0.83 13.08
C VAL A 176 -0.96 1.47 12.93
N ARG A 177 -1.40 2.29 13.90
CA ARG A 177 -2.68 3.01 13.84
C ARG A 177 -2.76 3.92 12.62
N ASP A 178 -1.76 4.78 12.40
CA ASP A 178 -1.78 5.72 11.29
C ASP A 178 -1.69 4.99 9.93
N GLY A 179 -0.89 3.92 9.86
CA GLY A 179 -0.81 3.04 8.70
C GLY A 179 -2.14 2.34 8.39
N ALA A 180 -2.82 1.82 9.42
CA ALA A 180 -4.13 1.19 9.29
C ALA A 180 -5.18 2.19 8.78
N ASN A 181 -5.20 3.40 9.32
CA ASN A 181 -6.16 4.42 8.91
C ASN A 181 -5.94 4.88 7.45
N ILE A 182 -4.68 5.05 7.02
CA ILE A 182 -4.37 5.37 5.63
C ILE A 182 -4.79 4.22 4.71
N MET A 183 -4.42 2.97 5.07
CA MET A 183 -4.76 1.79 4.28
C MET A 183 -6.27 1.56 4.19
N ALA A 184 -7.02 1.84 5.26
CA ALA A 184 -8.48 1.73 5.29
C ALA A 184 -9.19 2.65 4.30
N ARG A 185 -8.50 3.69 3.80
CA ARG A 185 -9.03 4.60 2.77
C ARG A 185 -8.44 4.31 1.40
N LEU A 186 -7.15 3.97 1.33
CA LEU A 186 -6.49 3.62 0.08
C LEU A 186 -7.02 2.30 -0.51
N VAL A 187 -7.13 1.23 0.28
CA VAL A 187 -7.50 -0.11 -0.19
C VAL A 187 -8.87 -0.13 -0.88
N PRO A 188 -9.98 0.34 -0.27
CA PRO A 188 -11.26 0.40 -0.96
C PRO A 188 -11.22 1.26 -2.22
N THR A 189 -10.47 2.37 -2.20
CA THR A 189 -10.32 3.26 -3.36
C THR A 189 -9.57 2.57 -4.50
N ILE A 190 -8.53 1.80 -4.19
CA ILE A 190 -7.79 1.00 -5.17
C ILE A 190 -8.72 -0.05 -5.81
N ILE A 191 -9.46 -0.79 -4.99
CA ILE A 191 -10.41 -1.80 -5.49
C ILE A 191 -11.48 -1.13 -6.36
N TYR A 192 -12.02 0.00 -5.93
CA TYR A 192 -12.97 0.80 -6.71
C TYR A 192 -12.40 1.21 -8.07
N LEU A 193 -11.18 1.76 -8.11
CA LEU A 193 -10.54 2.20 -9.35
C LEU A 193 -10.31 1.02 -10.30
N MET A 194 -9.89 -0.13 -9.79
CA MET A 194 -9.73 -1.35 -10.59
C MET A 194 -11.06 -1.82 -11.20
N MET A 195 -12.13 -1.87 -10.40
CA MET A 195 -13.46 -2.30 -10.86
C MET A 195 -14.13 -1.29 -11.81
N SER A 196 -13.80 0.00 -11.69
CA SER A 196 -14.32 1.07 -12.56
C SER A 196 -13.61 1.12 -13.91
N HIS A 197 -12.48 0.44 -14.06
CA HIS A 197 -11.67 0.41 -15.28
C HIS A 197 -11.32 -1.03 -15.67
N PRO A 198 -12.32 -1.86 -16.01
CA PRO A 198 -12.12 -3.27 -16.32
C PRO A 198 -11.37 -3.52 -17.64
N ASP A 199 -11.28 -2.50 -18.49
CA ASP A 199 -10.51 -2.48 -19.74
C ASP A 199 -9.00 -2.35 -19.51
N GLN A 200 -8.57 -1.92 -18.32
CA GLN A 200 -7.15 -1.80 -17.98
C GLN A 200 -6.54 -3.16 -17.62
N VAL A 201 -5.27 -3.35 -18.03
CA VAL A 201 -4.52 -4.56 -17.67
C VAL A 201 -3.96 -4.40 -16.26
N TRP A 202 -4.70 -4.95 -15.29
CA TRP A 202 -4.29 -4.94 -13.89
C TRP A 202 -3.23 -6.00 -13.56
N GLY A 203 -3.14 -7.06 -14.38
CA GLY A 203 -2.25 -8.21 -14.21
C GLY A 203 -2.95 -9.44 -13.65
N ASP A 204 -2.32 -10.60 -13.84
CA ASP A 204 -2.88 -11.90 -13.49
C ASP A 204 -2.60 -12.31 -12.04
N PRO A 205 -3.50 -13.09 -11.41
CA PRO A 205 -3.37 -13.52 -10.03
C PRO A 205 -2.22 -14.53 -9.86
N MET A 206 -1.37 -14.31 -8.85
CA MET A 206 -0.25 -15.19 -8.50
C MET A 206 -0.66 -16.66 -8.26
N TYR A 207 -1.84 -16.88 -7.70
CA TYR A 207 -2.39 -18.20 -7.38
C TYR A 207 -3.76 -18.35 -8.03
N PRO A 208 -3.86 -18.85 -9.28
CA PRO A 208 -5.14 -19.08 -9.93
C PRO A 208 -5.93 -20.17 -9.22
N VAL A 209 -7.24 -20.23 -9.46
CA VAL A 209 -8.06 -21.38 -9.03
C VAL A 209 -7.73 -22.56 -9.94
N VAL A 210 -7.50 -23.73 -9.36
CA VAL A 210 -7.25 -25.00 -10.07
C VAL A 210 -8.38 -25.96 -9.68
N ASP A 211 -8.95 -26.64 -10.66
CA ASP A 211 -9.97 -27.68 -10.47
C ASP A 211 -9.36 -29.05 -10.13
#